data_AF-A0A6M0GAV2-F1
#
_entry.id   AF-A0A6M0GAV2-F1
#
_cell.length_a   1.000
_cell.length_b   1.000
_cell.length_c   1.000
_cell.angle_alpha   90.00
_cell.angle_beta   90.00
_cell.angle_gamma   90.00
#
_symmetry.space_group_name_H-M   'P 1'
#
loop_
_entity.id
_entity.type
_entity.pdbx_description
1 polymer ?
#
loop_
_entity_poly.entity_id
_entity_poly.type
_entity_poly.pdbx_seq_one_letter_code
_entity_poly.pdbx_strand_id
1 'polypeptide(L)' 'MSNRLIENLERVAAILALVSERFVFIGGATIALYVDEILWDELRPTLDVDCVVEISTRREYYALSE' A
#
# COMPACT_ATOMS: atom_id res chain seq x y z
N MET A 1 -15.71 14.57 0.03
CA MET A 1 -16.50 13.34 -0.22
C MET A 1 -15.69 12.15 0.29
N SER A 2 -16.26 10.94 0.39
CA SER A 2 -15.45 9.75 0.72
C SER A 2 -15.01 9.03 -0.56
N ASN A 3 -13.75 8.60 -0.64
CA ASN A 3 -13.23 7.79 -1.73
C ASN A 3 -12.91 6.38 -1.22
N ARG A 4 -13.54 5.36 -1.81
CA ARG A 4 -13.42 3.97 -1.35
C ARG A 4 -11.98 3.43 -1.39
N LEU A 5 -11.16 3.90 -2.33
CA LEU A 5 -9.75 3.50 -2.42
C LEU A 5 -8.95 4.04 -1.23
N ILE A 6 -9.20 5.30 -0.84
CA ILE A 6 -8.59 5.93 0.34
C ILE A 6 -9.08 5.24 1.62
N GLU A 7 -10.39 4.98 1.77
CA GLU A 7 -10.93 4.24 2.91
C GLU A 7 -10.27 2.87 3.09
N ASN A 8 -10.03 2.15 1.99
CA ASN A 8 -9.37 0.84 2.02
C ASN A 8 -7.90 0.97 2.43
N LEU A 9 -7.18 1.97 1.91
CA LEU A 9 -5.81 2.26 2.33
C LEU A 9 -5.72 2.57 3.83
N GLU A 10 -6.62 3.41 4.36
CA GLU A 10 -6.67 3.73 5.79
C GLU A 10 -6.89 2.51 6.68
N ARG A 11 -7.82 1.62 6.29
CA ARG A 11 -8.09 0.37 7.01
C ARG A 11 -6.87 -0.55 7.04
N VAL A 12 -6.20 -0.71 5.89
CA VAL A 12 -5.00 -1.55 5.81
C VAL A 12 -3.84 -0.90 6.57
N ALA A 13 -3.67 0.42 6.48
CA ALA A 13 -2.66 1.16 7.23
C ALA A 13 -2.82 0.99 8.74
N ALA A 14 -4.05 1.03 9.26
CA ALA A 14 -4.31 0.82 10.69
C ALA A 14 -3.88 -0.59 11.17
N ILE A 15 -4.05 -1.61 10.32
CA ILE A 15 -3.63 -2.98 10.62
C ILE A 15 -2.10 -3.09 10.54
N LEU A 16 -1.50 -2.60 9.46
CA LEU A 16 -0.04 -2.69 9.24
C LEU A 16 0.75 -1.79 10.19
N ALA A 17 0.16 -0.75 10.79
CA ALA A 17 0.80 0.06 11.83
C ALA A 17 1.16 -0.73 13.10
N LEU A 18 0.59 -1.93 13.28
CA LEU A 18 0.94 -2.84 14.38
C LEU A 18 2.22 -3.64 14.11
N VAL A 19 2.72 -3.60 12.88
CA VAL A 19 3.90 -4.31 12.40
C VAL A 19 5.10 -3.35 12.49
N SER A 20 6.28 -3.84 12.89
CA SER A 20 7.46 -2.98 13.15
C SER A 20 8.21 -2.60 11.87
N GLU A 21 7.90 -3.29 10.78
CA GLU A 21 8.52 -3.18 9.48
C GLU A 21 7.99 -1.95 8.73
N ARG A 22 8.87 -1.30 7.97
CA ARG A 22 8.46 -0.23 7.06
C ARG A 22 7.84 -0.82 5.81
N PHE A 23 6.67 -0.32 5.45
CA PHE A 23 5.97 -0.69 4.22
C PHE A 23 5.65 0.57 3.39
N VAL A 24 5.45 0.36 2.09
CA VAL A 24 5.01 1.39 1.15
C VAL A 24 3.81 0.85 0.37
N PHE A 25 2.70 1.58 0.39
CA PHE A 25 1.56 1.26 -0.47
C PHE A 25 1.87 1.59 -1.92
N ILE A 26 1.49 0.69 -2.82
CA ILE A 26 1.64 0.83 -4.27
C ILE A 26 0.34 0.39 -4.97
N GLY A 27 0.36 0.28 -6.30
CA GLY A 27 -0.75 -0.27 -7.07
C GLY A 27 -1.90 0.71 -7.30
N GLY A 28 -3.05 0.18 -7.72
CA GLY A 28 -4.18 1.00 -8.18
C GLY A 28 -4.84 1.84 -7.07
N ALA A 29 -4.86 1.33 -5.84
CA ALA A 29 -5.47 2.03 -4.71
C ALA A 29 -4.79 3.36 -4.39
N THR A 30 -3.47 3.48 -4.63
CA THR A 30 -2.72 4.70 -4.31
C THR A 30 -2.95 5.83 -5.29
N ILE A 31 -3.50 5.56 -6.48
CA ILE A 31 -3.75 6.60 -7.49
C ILE A 31 -4.67 7.69 -6.95
N ALA A 32 -5.65 7.34 -6.10
CA ALA A 32 -6.54 8.30 -5.45
C ALA A 32 -5.83 9.33 -4.56
N LEU A 33 -4.60 9.04 -4.11
CA LEU A 33 -3.78 9.96 -3.31
C LEU A 33 -3.05 11.01 -4.16
N TYR A 34 -2.96 10.80 -5.48
CA TYR A 34 -2.16 11.62 -6.40
C TYR A 34 -3.00 12.38 -7.43
N VAL A 35 -4.33 12.32 -7.35
CA VAL A 35 -5.25 13.02 -8.26
C VAL A 35 -6.17 13.95 -7.46
N ASP A 36 -6.63 15.01 -8.11
CA ASP A 36 -7.60 15.93 -7.53
C ASP A 36 -8.96 15.26 -7.28
N GLU A 37 -9.70 15.72 -6.25
CA GLU A 37 -10.99 15.12 -5.87
C GLU A 37 -12.02 15.11 -7.00
N ILE A 38 -11.96 16.09 -7.92
CA ILE A 38 -12.85 16.18 -9.08
C ILE A 38 -12.68 15.01 -10.05
N LEU A 39 -11.54 14.31 -10.01
CA LEU A 39 -11.22 13.17 -10.88
C LEU A 39 -11.50 11.82 -10.21
N TRP A 40 -12.00 11.79 -8.98
CA TRP A 40 -12.19 10.53 -8.23
C TRP A 40 -13.14 9.55 -8.92
N ASP A 41 -14.20 10.04 -9.56
CA ASP A 41 -15.20 9.21 -10.26
C ASP A 41 -14.65 8.61 -11.57
N GLU A 42 -13.53 9.11 -12.09
CA GLU A 42 -12.85 8.61 -13.29
C GLU A 42 -11.83 7.50 -12.98
N LEU A 43 -11.52 7.27 -11.70
CA LEU A 43 -10.57 6.25 -11.29
C LEU A 43 -11.12 4.85 -11.53
N ARG A 44 -10.33 4.01 -12.18
CA ARG A 44 -10.64 2.58 -12.30
C ARG A 44 -10.68 1.95 -10.89
N PRO A 45 -11.74 1.22 -10.52
CA PRO A 45 -11.80 0.54 -9.23
C PRO A 45 -10.79 -0.63 -9.15
N THR A 46 -10.29 -0.89 -7.94
CA THR A 46 -9.55 -2.12 -7.61
C THR A 46 -10.17 -2.81 -6.40
N LEU A 47 -9.88 -4.10 -6.24
CA LEU A 47 -10.46 -4.96 -5.19
C LEU A 47 -9.50 -5.17 -4.01
N ASP A 48 -8.25 -4.73 -4.15
CA ASP A 48 -7.14 -4.99 -3.24
C ASP A 48 -6.33 -3.72 -2.92
N VAL A 49 -5.39 -3.87 -1.98
CA VAL A 49 -4.38 -2.87 -1.64
C VAL A 49 -3.03 -3.56 -1.73
N ASP A 50 -2.16 -3.05 -2.58
CA ASP A 50 -0.80 -3.57 -2.76
C ASP A 50 0.18 -2.83 -1.85
N CYS A 51 1.13 -3.56 -1.26
CA CYS A 51 2.24 -2.95 -0.54
C CYS A 51 3.55 -3.71 -0.77
N VAL A 52 4.66 -3.00 -0.58
CA VAL A 52 6.01 -3.56 -0.55
C VAL A 52 6.58 -3.36 0.86
N VAL A 53 7.19 -4.41 1.39
CA VAL A 53 7.87 -4.43 2.69
C VAL A 53 9.25 -5.07 2.53
N GLU A 54 10.23 -4.56 3.26
CA GLU A 54 11.55 -5.19 3.35
C GLU A 54 11.53 -6.19 4.51
N ILE A 55 11.63 -7.49 4.18
CA ILE A 55 11.67 -8.56 5.19
C ILE A 55 13.11 -8.84 5.66
N SER A 56 14.08 -8.73 4.74
CA SER A 56 15.48 -8.98 5.03
C SER A 56 16.36 -8.31 3.98
N THR A 57 17.57 -7.95 4.39
CA THR A 57 18.57 -7.41 3.47
C THR A 57 19.09 -8.50 2.54
N ARG A 58 19.61 -8.10 1.37
CA ARG A 58 20.22 -9.06 0.43
C ARG A 58 21.41 -9.82 1.04
N ARG A 59 22.14 -9.22 1.99
CA ARG A 59 23.25 -9.88 2.69
C ARG A 59 22.76 -11.03 3.56
N GLU A 60 21.74 -10.78 4.37
CA GLU A 60 21.12 -11.79 5.25
C GLU A 60 20.50 -12.93 4.45
N TYR A 61 19.86 -12.62 3.32
CA TYR A 61 19.36 -13.65 2.40
C TYR A 61 20.44 -14.64 1.96
N TYR A 62 21.63 -14.15 1.57
CA TYR A 62 22.73 -15.05 1.18
C TYR A 62 23.35 -15.80 2.37
N ALA A 63 23.35 -15.20 3.57
CA ALA A 63 23.79 -15.89 4.77
C ALA A 63 22.89 -17.07 5.17
N LEU A 64 21.64 -17.13 4.69
CA LEU A 64 20.74 -18.28 4.88
C LEU A 64 21.01 -19.46 3.94
N SER A 65 21.83 -19.26 2.88
CA SER A 65 22.10 -20.27 1.85
C SER A 65 23.40 -21.06 2.05
N GLU A 66 24.17 -20.72 3.08
CA GLU A 66 25.36 -21.46 3.56
C GLU A 66 25.02 -22.28 4.81
#